data_AF-A0AAJ4W174-F1
#
_entry.id   AF-A0AAJ4W174-F1
#
_cell.length_a   1.000
_cell.length_b   1.000
_cell.length_c   1.000
_cell.angle_alpha   90.00
_cell.angle_beta   90.00
_cell.angle_gamma   90.00
#
_symmetry.space_group_name_H-M   'P 1'
#
loop_
_entity.id
_entity.type
_entity.pdbx_description
1 polymer ?
#
loop_
_entity_poly.entity_id
_entity_poly.type
_entity_poly.pdbx_seq_one_letter_code
_entity_poly.pdbx_strand_id
1 'polypeptide(L)' 'MIVISPTELQNKQKKYLELAETEKVVVKRGDKFIHLVVSDRALIEDTAEQGITGDELKKRVFKHIDKLFEK' A
#
# COMPACT_ATOMS: atom_id res chain seq x y z
N MET A 1 12.14 12.03 3.09
CA MET A 1 11.09 11.85 2.06
C MET A 1 11.54 12.59 0.81
N ILE A 2 11.78 11.88 -0.28
CA ILE A 2 12.29 12.44 -1.53
C ILE A 2 11.15 12.44 -2.55
N VAL A 3 10.87 13.60 -3.16
CA VAL A 3 9.89 13.73 -4.23
C VAL A 3 10.63 13.87 -5.56
N ILE A 4 10.36 12.98 -6.50
CA ILE A 4 11.02 12.93 -7.81
C ILE A 4 10.00 13.01 -8.94
N SER A 5 10.45 13.50 -10.10
CA SER A 5 9.68 13.44 -11.34
C SER A 5 9.78 12.06 -12.00
N PRO A 6 8.85 11.71 -12.92
CA PRO A 6 8.93 10.46 -13.67
C PRO A 6 10.19 10.36 -14.52
N THR A 7 10.67 11.49 -15.05
CA THR A 7 11.88 11.58 -15.87
C THR A 7 13.14 11.29 -15.03
N GLU A 8 13.19 11.76 -13.79
CA GLU A 8 14.30 11.44 -12.88
C GLU A 8 14.33 9.97 -12.52
N LEU A 9 13.17 9.37 -12.24
CA LEU A 9 13.08 7.94 -12.00
C LEU A 9 13.60 7.14 -13.20
N GLN A 10 13.24 7.54 -14.42
CA GLN A 10 13.67 6.84 -15.64
C GLN A 10 15.20 6.96 -15.86
N ASN A 11 15.76 8.15 -15.65
CA ASN A 11 17.19 8.39 -15.88
C ASN A 11 18.09 7.77 -14.80
N LYS A 12 17.60 7.61 -13.56
CA LYS A 12 18.40 7.16 -12.41
C LYS A 12 17.68 6.08 -11.61
N GLN A 13 17.05 5.13 -12.31
CA GLN A 13 16.17 4.13 -11.71
C GLN A 13 16.85 3.36 -10.57
N LYS A 14 18.07 2.84 -10.80
CA LYS A 14 18.83 2.08 -9.79
C LYS A 14 19.01 2.87 -8.49
N LYS A 15 19.42 4.13 -8.60
CA LYS A 15 19.64 5.02 -7.45
C LYS A 15 18.37 5.18 -6.62
N TYR A 16 17.23 5.40 -7.26
CA TYR A 16 15.98 5.65 -6.55
C TYR A 16 15.36 4.37 -5.98
N LEU A 17 15.64 3.20 -6.56
CA LEU A 17 15.27 1.91 -5.98
C LEU A 17 16.10 1.61 -4.73
N GLU A 18 17.42 1.79 -4.77
CA GLU A 18 18.30 1.65 -3.59
C GLU A 18 17.91 2.65 -2.49
N LEU A 19 17.56 3.89 -2.85
CA LEU A 19 17.05 4.86 -1.88
C LEU A 19 15.70 4.44 -1.31
N ALA A 20 14.82 3.79 -2.09
CA ALA A 20 13.51 3.36 -1.61
C ALA A 20 13.57 2.19 -0.60
N GLU A 21 14.72 1.51 -0.48
CA GLU A 21 14.97 0.51 0.57
C GLU A 21 15.19 1.15 1.95
N THR A 22 15.70 2.38 1.98
CA THR A 22 16.11 3.07 3.22
C THR A 22 15.26 4.29 3.55
N GLU A 23 14.77 5.00 2.53
CA GLU A 23 14.04 6.25 2.64
C GLU A 23 12.75 6.24 1.83
N LYS A 24 11.76 7.02 2.26
CA LYS A 24 10.50 7.18 1.51
C LYS A 24 10.73 7.99 0.24
N VAL A 25 10.63 7.34 -0.92
CA VAL A 25 10.68 7.96 -2.25
C VAL A 25 9.29 8.03 -2.86
N VAL A 26 8.92 9.20 -3.38
CA VAL A 26 7.61 9.46 -3.98
C VAL A 26 7.79 10.08 -5.36
N VAL A 27 7.14 9.51 -6.37
CA VAL A 27 7.14 10.04 -7.74
C VAL A 27 5.91 10.91 -7.92
N LYS A 28 6.10 12.20 -8.20
CA LYS A 28 5.02 13.12 -8.54
C LYS A 28 4.77 13.09 -10.03
N ARG A 29 3.59 12.62 -10.46
CA ARG A 29 3.15 12.61 -11.85
C ARG A 29 1.87 13.42 -11.99
N GLY A 30 2.00 14.68 -12.45
CA GLY A 30 0.89 15.63 -12.46
C GLY A 30 0.37 15.87 -11.03
N ASP A 31 -0.91 15.59 -10.81
CA ASP A 31 -1.58 15.72 -9.50
C ASP A 31 -1.51 14.44 -8.65
N LYS A 32 -0.88 13.37 -9.16
CA LYS A 32 -0.76 12.09 -8.46
C LYS A 32 0.62 11.92 -7.83
N PHE A 33 0.63 11.23 -6.68
CA PHE A 33 1.84 10.79 -5.99
C PHE A 33 1.89 9.25 -6.01
N ILE A 34 3.02 8.69 -6.41
CA ILE A 34 3.26 7.25 -6.47
C ILE A 34 4.36 6.93 -5.47
N HIS A 35 4.07 6.05 -4.50
CA HIS A 35 5.06 5.65 -3.51
C HIS A 35 5.87 4.46 -4.03
N LEU A 36 7.20 4.58 -3.99
CA LEU A 36 8.11 3.48 -4.29
C LEU A 36 8.40 2.74 -2.99
N VAL A 37 8.14 1.43 -2.99
CA VAL A 37 8.43 0.53 -1.88
C VAL A 37 9.26 -0.61 -2.45
N VAL A 38 10.46 -0.80 -1.91
CA VAL A 38 11.34 -1.92 -2.24
C VAL A 38 11.48 -2.75 -0.96
N SER A 39 11.25 -4.05 -1.08
CA SER A 39 11.30 -4.98 0.05
C SER A 39 11.85 -6.31 -0.44
N ASP A 40 12.65 -6.97 0.40
CA ASP A 40 13.12 -8.32 0.10
C ASP A 40 11.94 -9.29 0.04
N ARG A 41 12.01 -10.25 -0.90
CA ARG A 41 10.96 -11.23 -1.22
C ARG A 41 10.44 -12.07 -0.03
N ALA A 42 11.07 -11.97 1.14
CA ALA A 42 10.68 -12.69 2.35
C ALA A 42 9.42 -12.14 3.04
N LEU A 43 8.88 -10.98 2.62
CA LEU A 43 7.66 -10.38 3.20
C LEU A 43 6.48 -10.29 2.23
N ILE A 44 6.42 -11.19 1.25
CA ILE A 44 5.19 -11.41 0.47
C ILE A 44 4.40 -12.55 1.13
N GLU A 45 4.11 -12.40 2.43
CA GLU A 45 2.94 -13.03 3.03
C GLU A 45 1.77 -12.06 2.79
N ASP A 46 0.86 -12.53 1.97
CA ASP A 46 -0.23 -11.87 1.26
C ASP A 46 -1.35 -11.30 2.18
N THR A 47 -1.06 -10.70 3.35
CA THR A 47 -2.16 -10.44 4.33
C THR A 47 -2.00 -9.28 5.34
N ALA A 48 -0.91 -8.50 5.44
CA ALA A 48 -0.70 -7.70 6.66
C ALA A 48 -1.14 -6.21 6.70
N GLU A 49 -1.68 -5.59 5.63
CA GLU A 49 -2.10 -4.16 5.68
C GLU A 49 -3.54 -3.87 5.22
N GLN A 50 -4.43 -4.86 5.31
CA GLN A 50 -5.85 -4.58 5.57
C GLN A 50 -6.23 -5.19 6.90
N GLY A 51 -5.66 -4.64 7.97
CA GLY A 51 -6.13 -4.89 9.33
C GLY A 51 -7.55 -4.37 9.50
N ILE A 52 -8.53 -5.13 9.00
CA ILE A 52 -9.92 -5.01 9.45
C ILE A 52 -9.85 -5.29 10.95
N THR A 53 -10.01 -4.25 11.77
CA THR A 53 -10.02 -4.41 13.23
C THR A 53 -11.12 -5.42 13.58
N GLY A 54 -10.93 -6.29 14.58
CA GLY A 54 -11.89 -7.35 14.91
C GLY A 54 -13.35 -6.89 15.05
N ASP A 55 -13.56 -5.60 15.36
CA ASP A 55 -14.86 -4.95 15.39
C ASP A 55 -15.52 -4.73 14.01
N GLU A 56 -14.76 -4.48 12.95
CA GLU A 56 -15.30 -4.36 11.58
C GLU A 56 -15.68 -5.73 11.00
N LEU A 57 -14.94 -6.80 11.32
CA LEU A 57 -15.31 -8.17 10.94
C LEU A 57 -16.64 -8.57 11.59
N LYS A 58 -16.80 -8.31 12.89
CA LYS A 58 -18.05 -8.56 13.61
C LYS A 58 -19.21 -7.82 12.97
N LYS A 59 -19.07 -6.52 12.67
CA LYS A 59 -20.12 -5.72 12.02
C LYS A 59 -20.57 -6.29 10.66
N ARG A 60 -19.64 -6.79 9.83
CA ARG A 60 -20.00 -7.39 8.54
C ARG A 60 -20.73 -8.72 8.67
N VAL A 61 -20.31 -9.56 9.61
CA VAL A 61 -20.96 -10.87 9.86
C VAL A 61 -22.36 -10.68 10.43
N PHE A 62 -22.53 -9.81 11.44
CA PHE A 62 -23.85 -9.56 12.04
C PHE A 62 -24.86 -8.99 11.02
N LYS A 63 -24.44 -8.05 10.16
CA LYS A 63 -25.31 -7.50 9.11
C LYS A 63 -25.81 -8.56 8.12
N HIS A 64 -25.05 -9.62 7.91
CA HIS A 64 -25.45 -10.70 7.01
C HIS A 64 -26.34 -11.73 7.71
N ILE A 65 -26.10 -11.97 9.00
CA ILE A 65 -26.93 -12.85 9.84
C ILE A 65 -28.31 -12.21 10.06
N ASP A 66 -28.40 -10.93 10.40
CA ASP A 66 -29.68 -10.25 10.60
C ASP A 66 -30.56 -10.32 9.34
N LYS A 67 -29.96 -10.20 8.15
CA LYS A 67 -30.66 -10.38 6.87
C LYS A 67 -31.17 -11.79 6.61
N LEU A 68 -30.59 -12.81 7.24
CA LEU A 68 -31.03 -14.20 7.12
C LEU A 68 -32.11 -14.56 8.15
N PHE A 69 -32.24 -13.76 9.21
CA PHE A 69 -33.21 -13.97 10.30
C PHE A 69 -34.35 -12.94 10.34
N GLU A 70 -34.33 -11.89 9.50
CA GLU A 70 -35.52 -11.11 9.16
C GLU A 70 -36.50 -11.98 8.37
N LYS A 71 -37.42 -12.62 9.09
CA LYS A 71 -38.61 -13.29 8.57
C LYS A 71 -39.86 -12.68 9.17
#